data_AF-A0A174B8G9-F1
#
_entry.id   AF-A0A174B8G9-F1
#
_cell.length_a   1.000
_cell.length_b   1.000
_cell.length_c   1.000
_cell.angle_alpha   90.00
_cell.angle_beta   90.00
_cell.angle_gamma   90.00
#
_symmetry.space_group_name_H-M   'P 1'
#
loop_
_entity.id
_entity.type
_entity.pdbx_description
1 polymer ?
#
loop_
_entity_poly.entity_id
_entity_poly.type
_entity_poly.pdbx_seq_one_letter_code
_entity_poly.pdbx_strand_id
1 'polypeptide(L)'
;MDEDHFLHLTDVGRKVAEKIYERHCFFTEQLIAAGVDPETAEVDACRIEHVISNESFERLKEAAFRNQENEISALSKEIKDKPTE
;
A
#
# COMPACT_ATOMS: atom_id res chain seq x y z
N MET A 1 26.78 -11.03 -14.43
CA MET A 1 26.24 -10.30 -15.59
C MET A 1 26.26 -11.28 -16.74
N ASP A 2 25.15 -11.41 -17.44
CA ASP A 2 25.04 -12.28 -18.62
C ASP A 2 25.65 -11.60 -19.85
N GLU A 3 25.65 -12.30 -20.98
CA GLU A 3 26.17 -11.79 -22.26
C GLU A 3 25.42 -10.52 -22.74
N ASP A 4 24.19 -10.32 -22.25
CA ASP A 4 23.34 -9.17 -22.55
C ASP A 4 23.46 -8.02 -21.52
N HIS A 5 24.41 -8.11 -20.57
CA HIS A 5 24.66 -7.11 -19.52
C HIS A 5 23.49 -6.86 -18.55
N PHE A 6 22.54 -7.80 -18.42
CA PHE A 6 21.47 -7.72 -17.44
C PHE A 6 21.94 -8.16 -16.05
N LEU A 7 21.45 -7.44 -15.04
CA LEU A 7 21.57 -7.81 -13.64
C LEU A 7 20.32 -8.60 -13.22
N HIS A 8 20.50 -9.87 -12.94
CA HIS A 8 19.44 -10.72 -12.42
C HIS A 8 19.50 -10.76 -10.89
N LEU A 9 18.35 -10.54 -10.26
CA LEU A 9 18.22 -10.81 -8.83
C LEU A 9 18.23 -12.31 -8.60
N THR A 10 18.96 -12.73 -7.56
CA THR A 10 18.79 -14.08 -7.00
C THR A 10 17.38 -14.21 -6.39
N ASP A 11 16.92 -15.42 -6.13
CA ASP A 11 15.60 -15.62 -5.49
C ASP A 11 15.46 -14.89 -4.16
N VAL A 12 16.56 -14.82 -3.39
CA VAL A 12 16.62 -14.05 -2.15
C VAL A 12 16.53 -12.55 -2.44
N GLY A 13 17.28 -12.06 -3.43
CA GLY A 13 17.23 -10.66 -3.86
C GLY A 13 15.84 -10.24 -4.35
N ARG A 14 15.17 -11.10 -5.11
CA ARG A 14 13.80 -10.88 -5.60
C ARG A 14 12.82 -10.73 -4.44
N LYS A 15 12.85 -11.64 -3.46
CA LYS A 15 11.96 -11.58 -2.28
C LYS A 15 12.15 -10.30 -1.47
N VAL A 16 13.37 -9.78 -1.39
CA VAL A 16 13.63 -8.50 -0.73
C VAL A 16 13.08 -7.34 -1.56
N ALA A 17 13.31 -7.34 -2.87
CA ALA A 17 12.80 -6.31 -3.77
C ALA A 17 11.26 -6.25 -3.78
N GLU A 18 10.59 -7.40 -3.83
CA GLU A 18 9.13 -7.49 -3.79
C GLU A 18 8.54 -6.88 -2.50
N LYS A 19 9.18 -7.11 -1.34
CA LYS A 19 8.75 -6.53 -0.06
C LYS A 19 8.90 -5.02 0.00
N ILE A 20 9.97 -4.49 -0.60
CA ILE A 20 10.20 -3.04 -0.67
C ILE A 20 9.16 -2.42 -1.60
N TYR A 21 8.96 -3.02 -2.77
CA TYR A 21 7.97 -2.57 -3.74
C TYR A 21 6.53 -2.61 -3.19
N GLU A 22 6.18 -3.62 -2.41
CA GLU A 22 4.89 -3.68 -1.73
C GLU A 22 4.65 -2.48 -0.81
N ARG A 23 5.67 -2.08 -0.04
CA ARG A 23 5.59 -0.90 0.83
C ARG A 23 5.47 0.38 0.03
N HIS A 24 6.22 0.49 -1.08
CA HIS A 24 6.15 1.63 -1.98
C HIS A 24 4.71 1.89 -2.43
N CYS A 25 4.08 0.85 -3.00
CA CYS A 25 2.72 0.92 -3.50
C CYS A 25 1.74 1.26 -2.38
N PHE A 26 1.84 0.57 -1.23
CA PHE A 26 0.97 0.83 -0.09
C PHE A 26 1.06 2.30 0.37
N PHE A 27 2.25 2.83 0.63
CA PHE A 27 2.36 4.21 1.12
C PHE A 27 1.94 5.23 0.07
N THR A 28 2.25 4.99 -1.21
CA THR A 28 1.81 5.86 -2.30
C THR A 28 0.29 5.96 -2.35
N GLU A 29 -0.39 4.81 -2.38
CA GLU A 29 -1.87 4.75 -2.41
C GLU A 29 -2.49 5.40 -1.18
N GLN A 30 -1.95 5.13 0.01
CA GLN A 30 -2.47 5.67 1.26
C GLN A 30 -2.27 7.19 1.38
N LEU A 31 -1.15 7.72 0.92
CA LEU A 31 -0.87 9.16 0.92
C LEU A 31 -1.77 9.89 -0.10
N ILE A 32 -1.96 9.32 -1.29
CA ILE A 32 -2.91 9.85 -2.28
C ILE A 32 -4.33 9.84 -1.71
N ALA A 33 -4.76 8.74 -1.08
CA ALA A 33 -6.07 8.65 -0.44
C ALA A 33 -6.24 9.66 0.71
N ALA A 34 -5.16 10.05 1.38
CA ALA A 34 -5.15 11.11 2.38
C ALA A 34 -5.17 12.53 1.78
N GLY A 35 -5.11 12.68 0.45
CA GLY A 35 -5.16 13.96 -0.25
C GLY A 35 -3.80 14.57 -0.59
N VAL A 36 -2.72 13.80 -0.49
CA VAL A 36 -1.38 14.22 -0.93
C VAL A 36 -1.31 14.17 -2.47
N ASP A 37 -0.64 15.15 -3.07
CA ASP A 37 -0.37 15.15 -4.51
C ASP A 37 0.41 13.88 -4.94
N PRO A 38 0.09 13.24 -6.07
CA PRO A 38 0.72 11.99 -6.48
C PRO A 38 2.25 12.03 -6.57
N GLU A 39 2.84 13.13 -7.07
CA GLU A 39 4.31 13.24 -7.18
C GLU A 39 4.95 13.31 -5.80
N THR A 40 4.31 14.02 -4.86
CA THR A 40 4.78 14.10 -3.47
C THR A 40 4.61 12.75 -2.76
N ALA A 41 3.48 12.07 -2.99
CA ALA A 41 3.19 10.77 -2.40
C ALA A 41 4.20 9.70 -2.81
N GLU A 42 4.58 9.65 -4.09
CA GLU A 42 5.61 8.72 -4.60
C GLU A 42 6.97 8.98 -3.92
N VAL A 43 7.39 10.25 -3.87
CA VAL A 43 8.67 10.65 -3.29
C VAL A 43 8.74 10.34 -1.80
N ASP A 44 7.65 10.57 -1.07
CA ASP A 44 7.59 10.27 0.36
C ASP A 44 7.50 8.76 0.62
N ALA A 45 6.71 8.02 -0.16
CA ALA A 45 6.65 6.56 -0.08
C ALA A 45 8.02 5.91 -0.30
N CYS A 46 8.78 6.39 -1.30
CA CYS A 46 10.15 5.95 -1.59
C CYS A 46 11.10 6.12 -0.39
N ARG A 47 10.88 7.15 0.45
CA ARG A 47 11.67 7.33 1.67
C ARG A 47 11.19 6.41 2.79
N ILE A 48 9.86 6.33 2.97
CA ILE A 48 9.23 5.59 4.07
C ILE A 48 9.51 4.09 3.94
N GLU A 49 9.42 3.51 2.74
CA GLU A 49 9.58 2.07 2.50
C GLU A 49 10.90 1.50 3.03
N HIS A 50 11.96 2.31 3.00
CA HIS A 50 13.31 1.92 3.39
C HIS A 50 13.58 2.08 4.89
N VAL A 51 12.85 2.98 5.57
CA VAL A 51 13.12 3.30 6.99
C VAL A 51 12.11 2.68 7.94
N ILE A 52 10.91 2.33 7.45
CA ILE A 52 9.85 1.79 8.29
C ILE A 52 10.15 0.36 8.73
N SER A 53 9.89 0.08 10.01
CA SER A 53 9.99 -1.27 10.56
C SER A 53 8.93 -2.20 9.96
N ASN A 54 9.24 -3.51 9.89
CA ASN A 54 8.26 -4.52 9.44
C ASN A 54 7.00 -4.48 10.31
N GLU A 55 7.15 -4.38 11.63
CA GLU A 55 6.02 -4.36 12.56
C GLU A 55 5.09 -3.17 12.29
N SER A 56 5.65 -1.97 12.10
CA SER A 56 4.86 -0.77 11.81
C SER A 56 4.12 -0.91 10.48
N PHE A 57 4.78 -1.44 9.45
CA PHE A 57 4.16 -1.64 8.14
C PHE A 57 2.95 -2.59 8.22
N GLU A 58 3.11 -3.77 8.82
CA GLU A 58 2.00 -4.74 8.95
C GLU A 58 0.82 -4.14 9.71
N ARG A 59 1.06 -3.45 10.83
CA ARG A 59 0.00 -2.85 11.64
C ARG A 59 -0.74 -1.72 10.92
N LEU A 60 -0.03 -0.90 10.14
CA LEU A 60 -0.64 0.16 9.33
C LEU A 60 -1.47 -0.44 8.19
N LYS A 61 -0.95 -1.47 7.53
CA LYS A 61 -1.65 -2.19 6.47
C LYS A 61 -2.94 -2.82 6.98
N GLU A 62 -2.89 -3.53 8.11
CA GLU A 62 -4.09 -4.07 8.75
C GLU A 62 -5.10 -2.98 9.14
N ALA A 63 -4.62 -1.84 9.67
CA ALA A 63 -5.49 -0.73 10.04
C ALA A 63 -6.21 -0.12 8.82
N ALA A 64 -5.51 0.01 7.69
CA ALA A 64 -6.08 0.50 6.44
C ALA A 64 -7.22 -0.42 5.95
N PHE A 65 -7.03 -1.74 5.96
CA PHE A 65 -8.08 -2.69 5.55
C PHE A 65 -9.30 -2.68 6.47
N ARG A 66 -9.09 -2.59 7.79
CA ARG A 66 -10.22 -2.50 8.75
C ARG A 66 -11.09 -1.27 8.49
N ASN A 67 -10.50 -0.16 8.06
CA ASN A 67 -11.26 1.04 7.73
C ASN A 67 -12.13 0.83 6.48
N GLN A 68 -11.61 0.16 5.44
CA GLN A 68 -12.37 -0.17 4.24
C GLN A 68 -13.55 -1.11 4.53
N GLU A 69 -13.36 -2.12 5.37
CA GLU A 69 -14.46 -3.02 5.78
C GLU A 69 -15.55 -2.29 6.55
N ASN A 70 -15.17 -1.36 7.43
CA ASN A 70 -16.12 -0.53 8.18
C ASN A 70 -16.92 0.39 7.25
N GLU A 71 -16.30 0.99 6.24
CA GLU A 71 -16.97 1.83 5.24
C GLU A 71 -17.97 1.02 4.40
N ILE A 72 -17.58 -0.17 3.92
CA ILE A 72 -18.47 -1.07 3.17
C ILE A 72 -19.67 -1.52 4.03
N SER A 73 -19.41 -1.84 5.30
CA SER A 73 -20.43 -2.22 6.26
C SER A 73 -21.40 -1.07 6.56
N ALA A 74 -20.91 0.16 6.65
CA ALA A 74 -21.73 1.37 6.82
C ALA A 74 -22.63 1.63 5.61
N LEU A 75 -22.06 1.61 4.39
CA LEU A 75 -22.81 1.79 3.14
C LEU A 75 -23.90 0.71 2.95
N SER A 76 -23.61 -0.54 3.35
CA SER A 76 -24.57 -1.65 3.25
C SER A 76 -25.78 -1.49 4.20
N LYS A 77 -25.61 -0.80 5.33
CA LYS A 77 -26.71 -0.48 6.25
C LYS A 77 -27.58 0.65 5.70
N GLU A 78 -26.97 1.69 5.16
CA GLU A 78 -27.70 2.84 4.58
C GLU A 78 -28.60 2.44 3.40
N ILE A 79 -28.19 1.45 2.59
CA ILE A 79 -29.01 0.93 1.49
C ILE A 79 -30.23 0.15 2.00
N LYS A 80 -30.13 -0.56 3.12
CA LYS A 80 -31.23 -1.37 3.68
C LYS A 80 -32.30 -0.52 4.38
N ASP A 81 -31.93 0.63 4.93
CA ASP A 81 -32.82 1.51 5.67
C ASP A 81 -33.49 2.59 4.79
N LYS A 82 -33.23 2.59 3.48
CA LYS A 82 -33.85 3.54 2.54
C LYS A 82 -35.33 3.15 2.34
N PRO A 83 -36.31 4.01 2.67
CA PRO A 83 -37.72 3.68 2.46
C PRO A 83 -37.97 3.52 0.96
N THR A 84 -38.54 2.37 0.59
CA THR A 84 -39.03 2.11 -0.76
C THR A 84 -40.21 3.05 -1.00
N GLU A 85 -39.99 4.11 -1.78
CA GLU A 85 -41.07 4.89 -2.40
C GLU A 85 -41.76 4.11 -3.51
#